data_AF-A0A940BHW9-F1
#
_entry.id   AF-A0A940BHW9-F1
#
_cell.length_a   1.000
_cell.length_b   1.000
_cell.length_c   1.000
_cell.angle_alpha   90.00
_cell.angle_beta   90.00
_cell.angle_gamma   90.00
#
_symmetry.space_group_name_H-M   'P 1'
#
loop_
_entity.id
_entity.type
_entity.pdbx_description
1 polymer ?
#
loop_
_entity_poly.entity_id
_entity_poly.type
_entity_poly.pdbx_seq_one_letter_code
_entity_poly.pdbx_strand_id
1 'polypeptide(L)'
;MTQPQKHPHSRFHIREKRSFKLFDLKTISGKSSIGNRLQESIGQSNRVLLNLTSDYNLRHLATDVRHYFENSPSSLEVLIFKGNKKISITRNIAESSGFLKMLLKAFR
;
A
#
# COMPACT_ATOMS: atom_id res chain seq x y z
N MET A 1 -10.36 6.81 37.35
CA MET A 1 -10.44 7.76 36.22
C MET A 1 -9.42 7.33 35.18
N THR A 2 -9.84 6.57 34.17
CA THR A 2 -8.94 6.02 33.15
C THR A 2 -9.01 6.95 31.95
N GLN A 3 -7.91 7.66 31.66
CA GLN A 3 -7.81 8.47 30.44
C GLN A 3 -7.90 7.56 29.20
N PRO A 4 -8.58 7.99 28.12
CA PRO A 4 -8.57 7.25 26.87
C PRO A 4 -7.17 7.32 26.24
N GLN A 5 -6.57 6.16 25.99
CA GLN A 5 -5.30 6.02 25.32
C GLN A 5 -5.48 6.39 23.84
N LYS A 6 -4.80 7.46 23.38
CA LYS A 6 -4.75 7.83 21.96
C LYS A 6 -3.97 6.75 21.20
N HIS A 7 -4.64 5.97 20.37
CA HIS A 7 -4.00 5.21 19.29
C HIS A 7 -3.94 6.09 18.03
N PRO A 8 -2.77 6.51 17.53
CA PRO A 8 -2.68 7.43 16.40
C PRO A 8 -2.75 6.76 15.01
N HIS A 9 -3.12 5.47 14.91
CA HIS A 9 -3.01 4.74 13.64
C HIS A 9 -4.35 4.12 13.22
N SER A 10 -4.92 4.63 12.13
CA SER A 10 -6.14 4.10 11.53
C SER A 10 -5.86 2.71 10.92
N ARG A 11 -6.21 1.65 11.64
CA ARG A 11 -6.11 0.26 11.18
C ARG A 11 -7.36 -0.17 10.42
N PHE A 12 -7.18 -0.86 9.30
CA PHE A 12 -8.29 -1.34 8.46
C PHE A 12 -8.30 -2.87 8.37
N HIS A 13 -9.51 -3.43 8.46
CA HIS A 13 -9.76 -4.87 8.29
C HIS A 13 -10.39 -5.12 6.92
N ILE A 14 -9.75 -5.96 6.10
CA ILE A 14 -10.37 -6.47 4.86
C ILE A 14 -10.70 -7.95 5.05
N ARG A 15 -11.94 -8.31 4.73
CA ARG A 15 -12.45 -9.69 4.79
C ARG A 15 -12.31 -10.35 3.42
N GLU A 16 -11.44 -11.35 3.30
CA GLU A 16 -11.37 -12.24 2.13
C GLU A 16 -11.77 -13.66 2.54
N LYS A 17 -13.00 -14.07 2.17
CA LYS A 17 -13.62 -15.43 2.22
C LYS A 17 -13.47 -16.33 3.46
N ARG A 18 -12.65 -16.00 4.47
CA ARG A 18 -12.54 -16.60 5.83
C ARG A 18 -11.36 -16.06 6.67
N SER A 19 -10.49 -15.19 6.13
CA SER A 19 -9.36 -14.59 6.87
C SER A 19 -9.48 -13.07 6.99
N PHE A 20 -9.02 -12.54 8.12
CA PHE A 20 -8.87 -11.10 8.34
C PHE A 20 -7.43 -10.70 8.05
N LYS A 21 -7.24 -9.77 7.13
CA LYS A 21 -5.95 -9.12 6.89
C LYS A 21 -6.00 -7.72 7.49
N LEU A 22 -5.02 -7.42 8.33
CA LEU A 22 -4.78 -6.09 8.88
C LEU A 22 -3.90 -5.30 7.90
N PHE A 23 -4.35 -4.10 7.56
CA PHE A 23 -3.62 -3.16 6.73
C PHE A 23 -3.45 -1.82 7.45
N ASP A 24 -2.30 -1.20 7.25
CA ASP A 24 -2.11 0.23 7.49
C ASP A 24 -2.65 0.99 6.28
N LEU A 25 -3.67 1.83 6.45
CA LEU A 25 -4.28 2.57 5.35
C LEU A 25 -3.58 3.91 5.15
N LYS A 26 -3.21 4.18 3.90
CA LYS A 26 -2.73 5.48 3.44
C LYS A 26 -3.59 5.97 2.28
N THR A 27 -4.34 7.04 2.52
CA THR A 27 -5.05 7.75 1.44
C THR A 27 -4.11 8.73 0.76
N ILE A 28 -3.98 8.62 -0.56
CA ILE A 28 -3.08 9.43 -1.39
C ILE A 28 -3.92 10.41 -2.21
N SER A 29 -3.86 11.68 -1.83
CA SER A 29 -4.46 12.80 -2.56
C SER A 29 -3.38 13.79 -3.02
N GLY A 30 -3.38 14.10 -4.31
CA GLY A 30 -2.83 15.29 -5.00
C GLY A 30 -1.36 15.69 -4.76
N LYS A 31 -0.97 15.91 -3.51
CA LYS A 31 0.34 16.43 -3.08
C LYS A 31 1.15 15.46 -2.22
N SER A 32 0.56 14.35 -1.78
CA SER A 32 1.25 13.38 -0.92
C SER A 32 2.12 12.42 -1.76
N SER A 33 3.43 12.36 -1.49
CA SER A 33 4.32 11.36 -2.08
C SER A 33 3.96 9.97 -1.58
N ILE A 34 3.73 9.02 -2.49
CA ILE A 34 3.44 7.62 -2.16
C ILE A 34 4.62 7.01 -1.41
N GLY A 35 5.85 7.27 -1.87
CA GLY A 35 7.08 6.91 -1.17
C GLY A 35 7.07 7.33 0.31
N ASN A 36 6.75 8.59 0.62
CA ASN A 36 6.72 9.05 2.02
C ASN A 36 5.70 8.28 2.86
N ARG A 37 4.51 8.02 2.31
CA ARG A 37 3.46 7.28 3.01
C ARG A 37 3.81 5.82 3.23
N LEU A 38 4.50 5.20 2.27
CA LEU A 38 5.03 3.85 2.41
C LEU A 38 6.15 3.78 3.46
N GLN A 39 7.03 4.79 3.51
CA GLN A 39 8.08 4.89 4.53
C GLN A 39 7.49 5.01 5.94
N GLU A 40 6.43 5.81 6.13
CA GLU A 40 5.70 5.89 7.41
C GLU A 40 5.13 4.53 7.87
N SER A 41 4.86 3.62 6.94
CA SER A 41 4.33 2.29 7.25
C SER A 41 5.40 1.26 7.61
N ILE A 42 6.68 1.56 7.38
CA ILE A 42 7.78 0.64 7.71
C ILE A 42 7.82 0.42 9.22
N GLY A 43 7.84 -0.85 9.63
CA GLY A 43 7.83 -1.25 11.05
C GLY A 43 6.47 -1.14 11.74
N GLN A 44 5.47 -0.51 11.11
CA GLN A 44 4.12 -0.38 11.68
C GLN A 44 3.20 -1.55 11.32
N SER A 45 3.34 -2.07 10.10
CA SER A 45 2.53 -3.17 9.58
C SER A 45 3.27 -3.93 8.49
N ASN A 46 3.00 -5.23 8.39
CA ASN A 46 3.49 -6.07 7.30
C ASN A 46 2.60 -5.97 6.06
N ARG A 47 1.53 -5.17 6.08
CA ARG A 47 0.67 -4.92 4.91
C ARG A 47 0.21 -3.47 4.88
N VAL A 48 0.22 -2.88 3.68
CA VAL A 48 -0.20 -1.49 3.46
C VAL A 48 -1.32 -1.45 2.44
N LEU A 49 -2.33 -0.63 2.71
CA LEU A 49 -3.38 -0.31 1.75
C LEU A 49 -3.16 1.12 1.26
N LEU A 50 -2.91 1.29 -0.04
CA LEU A 50 -2.84 2.59 -0.68
C LEU A 50 -4.19 2.88 -1.36
N ASN A 51 -4.90 3.90 -0.88
CA ASN A 51 -6.12 4.37 -1.53
C ASN A 51 -5.82 5.62 -2.36
N LEU A 52 -5.68 5.45 -3.68
CA LEU A 52 -5.35 6.51 -4.63
C LEU A 52 -6.62 7.23 -5.06
N THR A 53 -6.79 8.48 -4.64
CA THR A 53 -7.95 9.33 -4.99
C THR A 53 -7.66 10.31 -6.12
N SER A 54 -6.43 10.31 -6.63
CA SER A 54 -5.96 11.20 -7.70
C SER A 54 -5.11 10.41 -8.70
N ASP A 55 -4.94 10.98 -9.90
CA ASP A 55 -4.05 10.40 -10.89
C ASP A 55 -2.60 10.50 -10.42
N TYR A 56 -1.86 9.42 -10.64
CA TYR A 56 -0.47 9.29 -10.24
C TYR A 56 0.35 8.63 -11.34
N ASN A 57 1.61 9.01 -11.44
CA ASN A 57 2.52 8.41 -12.40
C ASN A 57 2.82 6.96 -12.00
N LEU A 58 2.34 6.01 -12.81
CA LEU A 58 2.47 4.59 -12.52
C LEU A 58 3.92 4.09 -12.50
N ARG A 59 4.85 4.78 -13.19
CA ARG A 59 6.29 4.46 -13.11
C ARG A 59 6.84 4.84 -11.74
N HIS A 60 6.50 6.02 -11.24
CA HIS A 60 6.92 6.45 -9.90
C HIS A 60 6.30 5.55 -8.82
N LEU A 61 5.02 5.19 -8.96
CA LEU A 61 4.38 4.21 -8.08
C LEU A 61 5.14 2.87 -8.07
N ALA A 62 5.52 2.36 -9.25
CA ALA A 62 6.28 1.12 -9.33
C ALA A 62 7.62 1.21 -8.60
N THR A 63 8.35 2.33 -8.78
CA THR A 63 9.61 2.57 -8.08
C THR A 63 9.42 2.67 -6.57
N ASP A 64 8.45 3.46 -6.09
CA ASP A 64 8.18 3.64 -4.67
C ASP A 64 7.79 2.31 -3.99
N VAL A 65 6.98 1.49 -4.65
CA VAL A 65 6.59 0.17 -4.12
C VAL A 65 7.77 -0.80 -4.06
N ARG A 66 8.69 -0.76 -5.04
CA ARG A 66 9.92 -1.56 -4.99
C ARG A 66 10.80 -1.14 -3.82
N HIS A 67 11.10 0.15 -3.72
CA HIS A 67 11.89 0.70 -2.62
C HIS A 67 11.27 0.37 -1.26
N TYR A 68 9.94 0.37 -1.15
CA TYR A 68 9.26 -0.04 0.09
C TYR A 68 9.54 -1.51 0.46
N PHE A 69 9.45 -2.44 -0.50
CA PHE A 69 9.73 -3.85 -0.23
C PHE A 69 11.20 -4.13 0.07
N GLU A 70 12.12 -3.37 -0.54
CA GLU A 70 13.56 -3.42 -0.25
C GLU A 70 13.86 -2.95 1.19
N ASN A 71 13.23 -1.86 1.63
CA ASN A 71 13.44 -1.27 2.95
C ASN A 71 12.56 -1.90 4.06
N SER A 72 11.61 -2.77 3.70
CA SER A 72 10.74 -3.48 4.65
C SER A 72 10.74 -4.99 4.39
N PRO A 73 11.79 -5.73 4.81
CA PRO A 73 11.93 -7.17 4.56
C PRO A 73 10.75 -8.02 5.08
N SER A 74 10.09 -7.59 6.16
CA SER A 74 8.92 -8.26 6.74
C SER A 74 7.59 -7.94 6.04
N SER A 75 7.56 -6.99 5.10
CA SER A 75 6.33 -6.63 4.39
C SER A 75 5.89 -7.72 3.42
N LEU A 76 4.60 -8.00 3.43
CA LEU A 76 3.96 -9.11 2.72
C LEU A 76 3.16 -8.62 1.51
N GLU A 77 2.48 -7.48 1.64
CA GLU A 77 1.49 -7.04 0.66
C GLU A 77 1.29 -5.53 0.66
N VAL A 78 1.32 -4.93 -0.54
CA VAL A 78 0.80 -3.59 -0.80
C VAL A 78 -0.46 -3.75 -1.64
N LEU A 79 -1.61 -3.38 -1.06
CA LEU A 79 -2.90 -3.42 -1.73
C LEU A 79 -3.25 -2.01 -2.21
N ILE A 80 -3.43 -1.84 -3.53
CA ILE A 80 -3.72 -0.55 -4.13
C ILE A 80 -5.17 -0.50 -4.60
N PHE A 81 -5.89 0.51 -4.15
CA PHE A 81 -7.20 0.90 -4.67
C PHE A 81 -7.08 2.19 -5.49
N LYS A 82 -7.75 2.22 -6.65
CA LYS A 82 -7.98 3.43 -7.44
C LYS A 82 -9.40 3.39 -7.97
N GLY A 83 -10.32 4.13 -7.32
CA GLY A 83 -11.75 3.96 -7.54
C GLY A 83 -12.17 2.51 -7.30
N ASN A 84 -12.78 1.88 -8.32
CA ASN A 84 -13.24 0.49 -8.24
C ASN A 84 -12.17 -0.55 -8.59
N LYS A 85 -10.97 -0.12 -9.01
CA LYS A 85 -9.87 -1.02 -9.37
C LYS A 85 -9.07 -1.38 -8.12
N LYS A 86 -8.77 -2.68 -7.95
CA LYS A 86 -7.97 -3.25 -6.85
C LYS A 86 -6.80 -4.06 -7.41
N ILE A 87 -5.60 -3.83 -6.89
CA ILE A 87 -4.41 -4.65 -7.21
C ILE A 87 -3.70 -5.02 -5.92
N SER A 88 -3.44 -6.32 -5.73
CA SER A 88 -2.56 -6.81 -4.68
C SER A 88 -1.15 -7.01 -5.25
N ILE A 89 -0.16 -6.45 -4.58
CA ILE A 89 1.24 -6.51 -4.97
C ILE A 89 2.03 -7.14 -3.82
N THR A 90 2.68 -8.26 -4.10
CA THR A 90 3.64 -8.90 -3.20
C THR A 90 5.07 -8.57 -3.65
N ARG A 91 6.06 -8.86 -2.79
CA ARG A 91 7.48 -8.68 -3.12
C ARG A 91 7.85 -9.31 -4.47
N ASN A 92 7.52 -10.58 -4.65
CA ASN A 92 7.84 -11.32 -5.88
C ASN A 92 7.26 -10.63 -7.14
N ILE A 93 6.09 -10.02 -7.03
CA ILE A 93 5.49 -9.26 -8.13
C ILE A 93 6.27 -7.96 -8.36
N ALA A 94 6.60 -7.22 -7.30
CA ALA A 94 7.32 -5.95 -7.39
C ALA A 94 8.73 -6.11 -7.99
N GLU A 95 9.43 -7.19 -7.65
CA GLU A 95 10.76 -7.54 -8.13
C GLU A 95 10.75 -8.11 -9.57
N SER A 96 9.59 -8.52 -10.07
CA SER A 96 9.49 -9.04 -11.43
C SER A 96 9.77 -7.97 -12.49
N SER A 97 10.40 -8.38 -13.59
CA SER A 97 10.65 -7.53 -14.77
C SER A 97 9.35 -7.01 -15.41
N GLY A 98 8.25 -7.75 -15.25
CA GLY A 98 6.93 -7.42 -15.77
C GLY A 98 6.11 -6.45 -14.90
N PHE A 99 6.60 -6.06 -13.72
CA PHE A 99 5.81 -5.32 -12.73
C PHE A 99 5.17 -4.03 -13.27
N LEU A 100 5.96 -3.18 -13.93
CA LEU A 100 5.45 -1.92 -14.50
C LEU A 100 4.38 -2.18 -15.57
N LYS A 101 4.59 -3.18 -16.44
CA LYS A 101 3.63 -3.54 -17.48
C LYS A 101 2.31 -4.03 -16.88
N MET A 102 2.38 -4.79 -15.79
CA MET A 102 1.21 -5.24 -15.03
C MET A 102 0.44 -4.05 -14.44
N LEU A 103 1.13 -3.10 -13.79
CA LEU A 103 0.50 -1.89 -13.24
C LEU A 103 -0.19 -1.04 -14.32
N LEU A 104 0.49 -0.82 -15.45
CA LEU A 104 -0.08 -0.09 -16.59
C LEU A 104 -1.34 -0.79 -17.11
N LYS A 105 -1.32 -2.12 -17.28
CA LYS A 105 -2.48 -2.88 -17.76
C LYS A 105 -3.66 -2.83 -16.79
N ALA A 106 -3.38 -2.86 -15.49
CA ALA A 106 -4.43 -2.92 -14.48
C ALA A 106 -5.11 -1.57 -14.24
N PHE A 107 -4.42 -0.45 -14.45
CA PHE A 107 -5.00 0.89 -14.26
C PHE A 107 -5.42 1.61 -15.55
N ARG A 108 -5.05 1.09 -16.73
CA ARG A 108 -5.67 1.43 -18.01
C ARG A 108 -7.16 1.08 -17.99
#